data_AF-A0A3C1N550-F1
#
_entry.id   AF-A0A3C1N550-F1
#
_cell.length_a   1.000
_cell.length_b   1.000
_cell.length_c   1.000
_cell.angle_alpha   90.00
_cell.angle_beta   90.00
_cell.angle_gamma   90.00
#
_symmetry.space_group_name_H-M   'P 1'
#
loop_
_entity.id
_entity.type
_entity.pdbx_description
1 polymer ?
#
loop_
_entity_poly.entity_id
_entity_poly.type
_entity_poly.pdbx_seq_one_letter_code
_entity_poly.pdbx_strand_id
1 'polypeptide(L)' 'ESQSERVFRLRGKGVRNVRSGSVGDLYCKVKVETPVNLTRRQKEVLSEFEELTNGGDSRHSPRQNSWSGKLKSFFEDLVS' A
#
# COMPACT_ATOMS: atom_id res chain seq x y z
N GLU A 1 -3.17 -12.33 -4.56
CA GLU A 1 -2.29 -11.36 -3.86
C GLU A 1 -2.23 -10.04 -4.62
N SER A 2 -2.58 -8.91 -3.99
CA SER A 2 -2.53 -7.59 -4.59
C SER A 2 -1.79 -6.61 -3.68
N GLN A 3 -0.80 -5.91 -4.25
CA GLN A 3 -0.02 -4.87 -3.59
C GLN A 3 -0.66 -3.50 -3.85
N SER A 4 -0.43 -2.53 -2.95
CA SER A 4 -0.82 -1.13 -3.16
C SER A 4 -0.24 -0.62 -4.48
N GLU A 5 -0.95 0.26 -5.19
CA GLU A 5 -0.55 0.86 -6.49
C GLU A 5 -0.59 -0.10 -7.69
N ARG A 6 -1.00 -1.36 -7.50
CA ARG A 6 -1.22 -2.29 -8.61
C ARG A 6 -2.37 -1.79 -9.49
N VAL A 7 -2.11 -1.71 -10.80
CA VAL A 7 -3.09 -1.29 -11.79
C VAL A 7 -3.68 -2.53 -12.48
N PHE A 8 -5.01 -2.64 -12.44
CA PHE A 8 -5.75 -3.69 -13.12
C PHE A 8 -6.38 -3.13 -14.40
N ARG A 9 -6.16 -3.81 -15.52
CA ARG A 9 -6.75 -3.46 -16.81
C ARG A 9 -8.01 -4.30 -17.04
N LEU A 10 -9.16 -3.66 -17.03
CA LEU A 10 -10.45 -4.25 -17.38
C LEU A 10 -10.73 -4.00 -18.86
N ARG A 11 -10.55 -5.03 -19.68
CA ARG A 11 -10.72 -4.93 -21.13
C ARG A 11 -12.18 -4.69 -21.49
N GLY A 12 -12.46 -3.75 -22.40
CA GLY A 12 -13.80 -3.45 -22.90
C GLY A 12 -14.75 -2.84 -21.87
N LYS A 13 -14.22 -2.32 -20.75
CA LYS A 13 -14.98 -1.63 -19.70
C LYS A 13 -14.72 -0.13 -19.66
N GLY A 14 -13.94 0.39 -20.61
CA GLY A 14 -13.67 1.81 -20.76
C GLY A 14 -14.76 2.53 -21.57
N VAL A 15 -14.51 3.80 -21.87
CA VAL A 15 -15.46 4.65 -22.59
C VAL A 15 -15.58 4.22 -24.05
N ARG A 16 -16.81 4.25 -24.57
CA ARG A 16 -17.09 4.00 -26.00
C ARG A 16 -16.70 5.23 -26.83
N ASN A 17 -15.89 5.01 -27.85
CA ASN A 17 -15.53 6.06 -28.80
C ASN A 17 -16.76 6.43 -29.66
N VAL A 18 -17.08 7.72 -29.72
CA VAL A 18 -18.29 8.24 -30.41
C VAL A 18 -18.21 8.09 -31.93
N ARG A 19 -17.01 8.06 -32.52
CA ARG A 19 -16.79 8.01 -33.97
C ARG A 19 -16.59 6.58 -34.48
N SER A 20 -15.80 5.76 -33.77
CA SER A 20 -15.48 4.39 -34.20
C SER A 20 -16.37 3.31 -33.57
N GLY A 21 -17.16 3.65 -32.54
CA GLY A 21 -17.96 2.68 -31.78
C GLY A 21 -17.15 1.71 -30.91
N SER A 22 -15.82 1.73 -31.00
CA SER A 22 -14.93 0.84 -30.23
C SER A 22 -14.96 1.19 -28.75
N VAL A 23 -15.00 0.17 -27.89
CA VAL A 23 -14.99 0.34 -26.42
C VAL A 23 -13.56 0.26 -25.92
N GLY A 24 -13.12 1.28 -25.19
CA GLY A 24 -11.79 1.30 -24.56
C GLY A 24 -11.70 0.38 -23.34
N ASP A 25 -10.57 0.47 -22.65
CA ASP A 25 -10.31 -0.30 -21.42
C ASP A 25 -10.33 0.60 -20.19
N LEU A 26 -10.73 0.05 -19.06
CA LEU A 26 -10.73 0.73 -17.78
C LEU A 26 -9.49 0.30 -16.98
N TYR A 27 -8.72 1.28 -16.51
CA TYR A 27 -7.58 1.05 -15.63
C TYR A 27 -7.97 1.37 -14.19
N CYS A 28 -8.01 0.36 -13.33
CA CYS A 28 -8.34 0.48 -11.92
C CYS A 28 -7.05 0.47 -11.09
N LYS A 29 -6.78 1.54 -10.36
CA LYS A 29 -5.64 1.63 -9.44
C LYS A 29 -6.09 1.32 -8.01
N VAL A 30 -5.47 0.33 -7.38
CA VAL A 30 -5.78 0.00 -5.98
C VAL A 30 -5.04 0.95 -5.05
N LYS A 31 -5.80 1.73 -4.27
CA LYS A 31 -5.31 2.58 -3.20
C LYS A 31 -5.67 1.94 -1.86
N VAL A 32 -4.67 1.69 -1.03
CA VAL A 32 -4.87 1.23 0.35
C VAL A 32 -4.80 2.48 1.24
N GLU A 33 -5.84 2.70 2.02
CA GLU A 33 -5.88 3.77 3.03
C GLU A 33 -5.48 3.19 4.38
N THR A 34 -4.51 3.83 5.05
CA THR A 34 -4.09 3.43 6.40
C THR A 34 -4.98 4.13 7.42
N PRO A 35 -5.72 3.39 8.28
CA PRO A 35 -6.60 3.98 9.27
C PRO A 35 -5.82 4.82 10.29
N VAL A 36 -6.36 5.98 10.64
CA VAL A 36 -5.87 6.85 11.72
C VAL A 36 -6.74 6.67 12.97
N ASN A 37 -6.18 6.86 14.16
CA ASN A 37 -6.84 6.71 15.46
C ASN A 37 -7.32 5.29 15.80
N LEU A 38 -6.37 4.37 15.95
CA LEU A 38 -6.64 2.99 16.31
C LEU A 38 -6.99 2.84 17.79
N THR A 39 -8.01 2.03 18.08
CA THR A 39 -8.35 1.56 19.42
C THR A 39 -7.25 0.67 19.99
N ARG A 40 -7.21 0.48 21.32
CA ARG A 40 -6.20 -0.36 21.98
C ARG A 40 -6.14 -1.77 21.40
N ARG A 41 -7.29 -2.41 21.17
CA ARG A 41 -7.37 -3.77 20.61
C ARG A 41 -6.83 -3.84 19.18
N GLN A 42 -7.09 -2.84 18.35
CA GLN A 42 -6.54 -2.79 16.98
C GLN A 42 -5.02 -2.67 16.98
N LYS A 43 -4.44 -1.92 17.94
CA LYS A 43 -2.98 -1.83 18.10
C LYS A 43 -2.38 -3.17 18.52
N GLU A 44 -3.00 -3.87 19.48
CA GLU A 44 -2.57 -5.20 19.92
C GLU A 44 -2.52 -6.20 18.74
N VAL A 45 -3.57 -6.23 17.91
CA VAL A 45 -3.63 -7.11 16.72
C VAL A 45 -2.55 -6.74 15.69
N LEU A 46 -2.25 -5.45 15.52
CA LEU A 46 -1.16 -5.02 14.63
C LEU A 46 0.22 -5.42 15.15
N SER A 47 0.43 -5.40 16.47
CA SER A 47 1.68 -5.86 17.09
C SER A 47 1.86 -7.37 16.92
N GLU A 48 0.81 -8.16 17.15
CA GLU A 48 0.83 -9.61 16.91
C GLU A 48 1.09 -9.92 15.43
N PHE A 49 0.46 -9.18 14.52
CA PHE A 49 0.73 -9.28 13.08
C PHE A 49 2.19 -8.95 12.72
N GLU A 50 2.76 -7.92 13.34
CA GLU A 50 4.17 -7.56 13.17
C GLU A 50 5.11 -8.67 13.65
N GLU A 51 4.86 -9.25 14.82
CA GLU A 51 5.63 -10.39 15.36
C GLU A 51 5.60 -11.60 14.41
N LEU A 52 4.41 -11.96 13.91
CA LEU A 52 4.25 -13.05 12.96
C LEU A 52 4.94 -12.79 11.61
N THR A 53 4.97 -11.52 11.18
CA THR A 53 5.60 -11.13 9.91
C THR A 53 7.13 -11.06 10.02
N ASN A 54 7.66 -10.71 11.20
CA ASN A 54 9.10 -10.62 11.46
C ASN A 54 9.75 -11.97 11.84
N GLY A 55 8.99 -12.90 12.40
CA GLY A 55 9.46 -14.26 12.70
C GLY A 55 9.54 -15.19 11.47
N GLY A 56 8.97 -14.78 10.35
CA GLY A 56 9.01 -15.48 9.06
C GLY A 56 10.07 -14.92 8.11
N ASP A 57 10.45 -15.74 7.13
CA ASP A 57 11.42 -15.42 6.07
C ASP A 57 11.11 -14.03 5.46
N SER A 58 12.12 -13.16 5.39
CA SER A 58 12.07 -11.69 5.24
C SER A 58 11.53 -11.14 3.89
N ARG A 59 10.60 -11.86 3.27
CA ARG A 59 10.09 -11.67 1.91
C ARG A 59 8.86 -10.76 1.81
N HIS A 60 8.34 -10.24 2.93
CA HIS A 60 7.02 -9.58 2.97
C HIS A 60 7.02 -8.05 2.99
N SER A 61 8.17 -7.39 3.16
CA SER A 61 8.25 -5.92 3.22
C SER A 61 9.40 -5.30 2.42
N PRO A 62 9.33 -5.26 1.07
CA PRO A 62 10.36 -4.61 0.24
C PRO A 62 10.49 -3.09 0.44
N ARG A 63 9.51 -2.43 1.09
CA ARG A 63 9.50 -0.97 1.33
C ARG A 63 9.81 -0.54 2.78
N GLN A 64 9.89 -1.47 3.74
CA GLN A 64 10.08 -1.12 5.17
C GLN A 64 11.44 -0.49 5.46
N ASN A 65 12.48 -0.85 4.70
CA ASN A 65 13.84 -0.32 4.88
C ASN A 65 13.94 1.21 4.69
N SER A 66 12.91 1.89 4.17
CA SER A 66 12.93 3.33 3.87
C SER A 66 12.23 4.21 4.92
N TRP A 67 11.39 3.66 5.80
CA TRP A 67 10.55 4.46 6.71
C TRP A 67 11.21 4.73 8.07
N SER A 68 11.81 3.73 8.70
CA SER A 68 12.56 3.90 9.96
C SER A 68 13.83 4.74 9.77
N GLY A 69 14.47 4.61 8.60
CA GLY A 69 15.61 5.46 8.22
C GLY A 69 15.24 6.94 8.14
N LYS A 70 14.03 7.27 7.66
CA LYS A 70 13.53 8.65 7.62
C LYS A 70 13.22 9.19 9.01
N LEU A 71 12.63 8.37 9.90
CA LEU A 71 12.39 8.81 11.28
C LEU A 71 13.69 9.10 12.04
N LYS A 72 14.73 8.26 11.87
CA LYS A 72 16.04 8.49 12.49
C LYS A 72 16.70 9.78 12.00
N SER A 73 16.64 10.08 10.70
CA SER A 73 17.19 11.34 10.18
C SER A 73 16.45 12.57 10.73
N PHE A 74 15.13 12.52 10.87
CA PHE A 74 14.37 13.62 11.48
C PHE A 74 14.70 13.84 12.97
N PHE A 75 14.98 12.77 13.73
CA PHE A 75 15.39 12.89 15.13
C PHE A 75 16.85 13.36 15.28
N GLU A 76 17.76 12.96 14.38
CA GLU A 76 19.15 13.46 14.35
C GLU A 76 19.19 14.96 14.02
N ASP A 77 18.38 15.43 13.07
CA ASP A 77 18.28 16.84 12.69
C ASP A 77 17.69 17.74 13.80
N LEU A 78 16.93 17.17 14.75
CA LEU A 78 16.29 17.92 15.86
C LEU A 78 17.18 18.00 17.11
N VAL A 79 18.11 17.05 17.26
CA VAL A 79 19.02 16.95 18.41
C VAL A 79 20.40 17.54 18.09
N SER A 80 20.72 17.75 16.81
CA SER A 80 21.85 18.55 16.34
C SER A 80 21.54 20.05 16.29
#